data_AF-A0A1C2C6W5-F1
#
_entry.id   AF-A0A1C2C6W5-F1
#
_cell.length_a   1.000
_cell.length_b   1.000
_cell.length_c   1.000
_cell.angle_alpha   90.00
_cell.angle_beta   90.00
_cell.angle_gamma   90.00
#
_symmetry.space_group_name_H-M   'P 1'
#
loop_
_entity.id
_entity.type
_entity.pdbx_description
1 polymer ?
#
loop_
_entity_poly.entity_id
_entity_poly.type
_entity_poly.pdbx_seq_one_letter_code
_entity_poly.pdbx_strand_id
1 'polypeptide(L)'
;MKLSPISLAVLPLLTMFSAQAAVYQIVELDTNNKVRATSGAAATAQGAVVTNGSTFLDITLDLETIDFESEALKALLTEEQLADAKNGIIDATVKNILLNLLLATQNNSPSVRNQPIGITRIFNQPQNGVVTGVPVRDINQTRTNTEFAYTSNNTGQLAVVATAPAVKVRFEPLPEPVPEDTPEPEIPVIPQPYLAWVPEPGYMLGYVVDGNQSILLPPAFTELGGGMSAAQDINNNGQVVGFTSSGVTDEVKNVINGICTGRSQPLQFCLNLSMASRAVDLGGLLAQVRAYETIDSLPAGYQERAALWQLNGDGSASLTQTFGFLGEKGTGQLAPTSEEYPVPIYYSRANAINDEGIVVGHSLYSDSSRIIRFFDNIGREFRRVYNAPHATIYRQGEVTGFIDPQEWLASVAVDINNQGLVTGYGLKNINSAIRSKLFTYNINSREVKFVEGFFNSSSTEPRAINSNGQIVGRAEVVIGGTISRRFHGFMYDNRDGSFRDLNDLVGCDAPYTLVDATAINDNGEILATALVRRPRLDVNGQQQVGENGQVITEEQATAVKLRPIPNGQPANCNADDNQYQRKSGSLSAFWLVLLAAVPLLRRRRF
;
A
#
# COMPACT_ATOMS: atom_id res chain seq x y z
N MET A 1 12.71 -56.28 42.25
CA MET A 1 11.29 -56.14 42.62
C MET A 1 11.11 -54.88 43.46
N LYS A 2 10.47 -53.84 42.92
CA LYS A 2 9.28 -53.17 43.49
C LYS A 2 8.87 -52.00 42.57
N LEU A 3 7.56 -51.87 42.45
CA LEU A 3 6.79 -51.18 41.40
C LEU A 3 6.81 -49.64 41.51
N SER A 4 6.56 -49.01 40.36
CA SER A 4 6.14 -47.61 40.15
C SER A 4 4.80 -47.26 40.83
N PRO A 5 4.50 -45.98 41.06
CA PRO A 5 3.38 -45.35 40.33
C PRO A 5 3.69 -43.94 39.80
N ILE A 6 3.48 -43.68 38.50
CA ILE A 6 2.32 -43.03 37.84
C ILE A 6 2.60 -41.56 37.50
N SER A 7 2.71 -41.31 36.20
CA SER A 7 2.69 -40.01 35.53
C SER A 7 1.46 -39.19 35.92
N LEU A 8 1.67 -37.97 36.39
CA LEU A 8 0.62 -36.96 36.47
C LEU A 8 0.47 -36.34 35.08
N ALA A 9 -0.61 -36.69 34.39
CA ALA A 9 -1.08 -35.98 33.22
C ALA A 9 -1.48 -34.55 33.63
N VAL A 10 -0.80 -33.54 33.08
CA VAL A 10 -1.23 -32.15 33.16
C VAL A 10 -2.44 -32.00 32.23
N LEU A 11 -3.64 -32.09 32.79
CA LEU A 11 -4.86 -31.62 32.15
C LEU A 11 -4.73 -30.09 31.95
N PRO A 12 -5.02 -29.55 30.76
CA PRO A 12 -5.29 -28.12 30.67
C PRO A 12 -6.59 -27.86 31.44
N LEU A 13 -6.51 -27.03 32.48
CA LEU A 13 -7.69 -26.44 33.09
C LEU A 13 -8.44 -25.65 32.01
N LEU A 14 -9.53 -26.23 31.51
CA LEU A 14 -10.60 -25.49 30.86
C LEU A 14 -11.24 -24.58 31.92
N THR A 15 -10.65 -23.40 32.12
CA THR A 15 -11.40 -22.28 32.66
C THR A 15 -12.50 -21.99 31.64
N MET A 16 -13.75 -22.35 31.97
CA MET A 16 -14.92 -21.84 31.27
C MET A 16 -14.92 -20.32 31.44
N PHE A 17 -14.30 -19.60 30.50
CA PHE A 17 -14.69 -18.23 30.23
C PHE A 17 -16.19 -18.29 29.90
N SER A 18 -17.00 -17.54 30.62
CA SER A 18 -18.38 -17.26 30.20
C SER A 18 -18.35 -16.97 28.71
N ALA A 19 -19.12 -17.72 27.92
CA ALA A 19 -19.19 -17.51 26.48
C ALA A 19 -19.68 -16.08 26.22
N GLN A 20 -18.73 -15.15 26.05
CA GLN A 20 -19.03 -13.83 25.54
C GLN A 20 -19.55 -14.04 24.12
N ALA A 21 -20.76 -13.56 23.85
CA ALA A 21 -21.28 -13.53 22.50
C ALA A 21 -20.26 -12.79 21.62
N ALA A 22 -19.70 -13.48 20.64
CA ALA A 22 -18.85 -12.96 19.60
C ALA A 22 -18.91 -13.92 18.41
N VAL A 23 -18.75 -13.41 17.19
CA VAL A 23 -18.61 -14.23 15.98
C VAL A 23 -17.14 -14.56 15.73
N TYR A 24 -16.23 -13.67 16.13
CA TYR A 24 -14.79 -13.81 15.97
C TYR A 24 -14.04 -13.67 17.30
N GLN A 25 -13.02 -14.52 17.47
CA GLN A 25 -11.99 -14.36 18.47
C GLN A 25 -10.81 -13.58 17.86
N ILE A 26 -10.37 -12.51 18.55
CA ILE A 26 -9.16 -11.77 18.16
C ILE A 26 -7.93 -12.51 18.69
N VAL A 27 -7.01 -12.84 17.79
CA VAL A 27 -5.68 -13.36 18.11
C VAL A 27 -4.65 -12.34 17.64
N GLU A 28 -3.99 -11.69 18.59
CA GLU A 28 -2.90 -10.79 18.29
C GLU A 28 -1.65 -11.55 17.81
N LEU A 29 -0.95 -10.96 16.84
CA LEU A 29 0.27 -11.53 16.27
C LEU A 29 1.48 -10.89 16.99
N ASP A 30 2.38 -11.72 17.51
CA ASP A 30 3.48 -11.26 18.37
C ASP A 30 4.66 -10.74 17.56
N THR A 31 4.60 -9.46 17.18
CA THR A 31 5.69 -8.77 16.48
C THR A 31 6.40 -7.73 17.37
N ASN A 32 5.97 -7.61 18.62
CA ASN A 32 5.96 -6.36 19.38
C ASN A 32 7.31 -5.89 19.95
N ASN A 33 8.40 -6.62 19.76
CA ASN A 33 9.71 -6.22 20.28
C ASN A 33 10.69 -5.71 19.22
N LYS A 34 10.34 -5.76 17.93
CA LYS A 34 11.25 -5.36 16.82
C LYS A 34 10.74 -4.16 16.01
N VAL A 35 9.44 -3.95 15.99
CA VAL A 35 8.74 -2.92 15.20
C VAL A 35 7.64 -2.27 16.03
N ARG A 36 7.31 -1.01 15.73
CA ARG A 36 6.22 -0.30 16.43
C ARG A 36 4.88 -0.44 15.75
N ALA A 37 4.81 -0.83 14.48
CA ALA A 37 3.52 -1.02 13.83
C ALA A 37 3.56 -2.25 12.96
N THR A 38 2.43 -2.95 12.91
CA THR A 38 2.25 -4.10 12.01
C THR A 38 0.94 -4.03 11.27
N SER A 39 1.00 -4.52 10.03
CA SER A 39 -0.14 -4.72 9.16
C SER A 39 -0.10 -6.15 8.64
N GLY A 40 -1.27 -6.71 8.42
CA GLY A 40 -1.37 -8.05 7.88
C GLY A 40 -1.14 -8.10 6.38
N ALA A 41 -0.34 -9.06 5.91
CA ALA A 41 -0.12 -9.34 4.50
C ALA A 41 -0.99 -10.51 4.02
N ALA A 42 -0.83 -11.68 4.64
CA ALA A 42 -1.47 -12.91 4.17
C ALA A 42 -1.78 -13.87 5.33
N ALA A 43 -2.81 -14.70 5.15
CA ALA A 43 -3.12 -15.82 6.04
C ALA A 43 -3.16 -17.11 5.21
N THR A 44 -2.24 -18.04 5.48
CA THR A 44 -2.16 -19.29 4.72
C THR A 44 -3.28 -20.25 5.14
N ALA A 45 -3.63 -21.19 4.25
CA ALA A 45 -4.60 -22.25 4.56
C ALA A 45 -4.15 -23.13 5.75
N GLN A 46 -2.84 -23.23 5.99
CA GLN A 46 -2.24 -23.94 7.13
C GLN A 46 -2.25 -23.09 8.43
N GLY A 47 -2.85 -21.91 8.40
CA GLY A 47 -3.01 -21.02 9.56
C GLY A 47 -1.75 -20.23 9.93
N ALA A 48 -0.71 -20.25 9.09
CA ALA A 48 0.42 -19.33 9.22
C ALA A 48 -0.01 -17.92 8.81
N VAL A 49 0.60 -16.92 9.42
CA VAL A 49 0.26 -15.52 9.17
C VAL A 49 1.52 -14.75 8.81
N VAL A 50 1.42 -13.96 7.75
CA VAL A 50 2.47 -13.07 7.30
C VAL A 50 2.06 -11.64 7.60
N THR A 51 2.98 -10.88 8.20
CA THR A 51 2.78 -9.48 8.58
C THR A 51 3.90 -8.61 8.05
N ASN A 52 3.56 -7.41 7.62
CA ASN A 52 4.51 -6.35 7.31
C ASN A 52 4.66 -5.45 8.53
N GLY A 53 5.87 -5.35 9.06
CA GLY A 53 6.19 -4.50 10.21
C GLY A 53 6.98 -3.26 9.83
N SER A 54 6.64 -2.13 10.45
CA SER A 54 7.23 -0.81 10.20
C SER A 54 7.66 -0.10 11.49
N THR A 55 8.45 0.97 11.33
CA THR A 55 9.03 1.75 12.44
C THR A 55 9.88 0.88 13.37
N PHE A 56 11.06 0.51 12.87
CA PHE A 56 11.98 -0.40 13.56
C PHE A 56 12.53 0.19 14.86
N LEU A 57 12.72 -0.69 15.84
CA LEU A 57 13.26 -0.35 17.16
C LEU A 57 14.77 -0.67 17.29
N ASP A 58 15.36 -1.36 16.31
CA ASP A 58 16.71 -1.90 16.43
C ASP A 58 17.66 -1.44 15.32
N ILE A 59 17.47 -0.25 14.74
CA ILE A 59 18.37 0.27 13.69
C ILE A 59 19.73 0.65 14.26
N THR A 60 20.79 0.10 13.67
CA THR A 60 22.18 0.53 13.90
C THR A 60 22.50 1.69 12.97
N LEU A 61 22.91 2.81 13.56
CA LEU A 61 23.30 4.00 12.81
C LEU A 61 24.77 3.89 12.37
N ASP A 62 25.03 4.29 11.14
CA ASP A 62 26.38 4.42 10.61
C ASP A 62 26.92 5.85 10.80
N LEU A 63 27.52 6.07 11.97
CA LEU A 63 28.01 7.38 12.39
C LEU A 63 29.12 7.95 11.48
N GLU A 64 29.86 7.10 10.77
CA GLU A 64 30.94 7.53 9.86
C GLU A 64 30.42 8.37 8.69
N THR A 65 29.15 8.19 8.34
CA THR A 65 28.52 8.84 7.19
C THR A 65 27.67 10.06 7.57
N ILE A 66 27.57 10.35 8.87
CA ILE A 66 26.83 11.49 9.40
C ILE A 66 27.75 12.71 9.45
N ASP A 67 27.32 13.80 8.81
CA ASP A 67 28.02 15.09 8.88
C ASP A 67 27.64 15.86 10.15
N PHE A 68 28.34 15.58 11.25
CA PHE A 68 28.13 16.28 12.53
C PHE A 68 28.53 17.76 12.53
N GLU A 69 29.08 18.29 11.42
CA GLU A 69 29.34 19.73 11.27
C GLU A 69 28.18 20.48 10.61
N SER A 70 27.17 19.75 10.11
CA SER A 70 25.96 20.30 9.53
C SER A 70 25.23 21.23 10.50
N GLU A 71 24.91 22.45 10.04
CA GLU A 71 24.10 23.41 10.78
C GLU A 71 22.72 22.86 11.14
N ALA A 72 22.15 21.98 10.31
CA ALA A 72 20.89 21.31 10.62
C ALA A 72 21.01 20.39 11.84
N LEU A 73 22.13 19.68 12.01
CA LEU A 73 22.37 18.83 13.18
C LEU A 73 22.70 19.64 14.43
N LYS A 74 23.50 20.71 14.29
CA LYS A 74 23.81 21.65 15.38
C LYS A 74 22.55 22.33 15.93
N ALA A 75 21.54 22.54 15.09
CA ALA A 75 20.26 23.09 15.53
C ALA A 75 19.34 22.08 16.26
N LEU A 76 19.59 20.77 16.10
CA LEU A 76 18.76 19.70 16.67
C LEU A 76 19.34 19.08 17.94
N LEU A 77 20.66 19.18 18.15
CA LEU A 77 21.37 18.59 19.28
C LEU A 77 21.94 19.67 20.20
N THR A 78 22.01 19.42 21.51
CA THR A 78 22.79 20.27 22.41
C THR A 78 24.29 20.15 22.13
N GLU A 79 25.10 21.12 22.60
CA GLU A 79 26.56 21.06 22.44
C GLU A 79 27.17 19.79 23.07
N GLU A 80 26.65 19.38 24.23
CA GLU A 80 27.03 18.14 24.92
C GLU A 80 26.66 16.90 24.09
N GLN A 81 25.41 16.80 23.63
CA GLN A 81 24.96 15.69 22.79
C GLN A 81 25.75 15.58 21.49
N LEU A 82 26.13 16.73 20.90
CA LEU A 82 26.92 16.76 19.68
C LEU A 82 28.35 16.29 19.94
N ALA A 83 28.97 16.71 21.05
CA ALA A 83 30.30 16.26 21.44
C ALA A 83 30.33 14.75 21.74
N ASP A 84 29.32 14.24 22.45
CA ASP A 84 29.15 12.82 22.74
C ASP A 84 28.94 12.01 21.46
N ALA A 85 28.06 12.47 20.57
CA ALA A 85 27.78 11.80 19.30
C ALA A 85 29.02 11.70 18.40
N LYS A 86 29.85 12.76 18.35
CA LYS A 86 31.14 12.75 17.63
C LYS A 86 32.13 11.73 18.20
N ASN A 87 32.03 11.40 19.49
CA ASN A 87 32.83 10.37 20.15
C ASN A 87 32.18 8.97 20.12
N GLY A 88 31.06 8.81 19.39
CA GLY A 88 30.35 7.54 19.27
C GLY A 88 29.43 7.20 20.44
N ILE A 89 29.20 8.14 21.37
CA ILE A 89 28.29 7.99 22.49
C ILE A 89 26.91 8.49 22.03
N ILE A 90 25.99 7.55 21.78
CA ILE A 90 24.65 7.84 21.26
C ILE A 90 23.59 7.35 22.24
N ASP A 91 22.94 8.27 22.93
CA ASP A 91 21.77 7.97 23.76
C ASP A 91 20.49 7.76 22.91
N ALA A 92 19.39 7.38 23.57
CA ALA A 92 18.11 7.13 22.90
C ALA A 92 17.52 8.38 22.22
N THR A 93 17.73 9.56 22.81
CA THR A 93 17.23 10.85 22.30
C THR A 93 17.97 11.22 21.02
N VAL A 94 19.31 11.20 21.06
CA VAL A 94 20.18 11.49 19.92
C VAL A 94 19.92 10.48 18.80
N LYS A 95 19.84 9.18 19.12
CA LYS A 95 19.51 8.15 18.13
C LYS A 95 18.19 8.42 17.42
N ASN A 96 17.15 8.82 18.16
CA ASN A 96 15.84 9.15 17.58
C ASN A 96 15.90 10.39 16.67
N ILE A 97 16.67 11.42 17.05
CA ILE A 97 16.86 12.62 16.23
C ILE A 97 17.57 12.26 14.92
N LEU A 98 18.69 11.53 15.00
CA LEU A 98 19.46 11.10 13.83
C LEU A 98 18.63 10.23 12.89
N LEU A 99 17.86 9.28 13.43
CA LEU A 99 16.99 8.42 12.64
C LEU A 99 15.91 9.21 11.89
N ASN A 100 15.24 10.15 12.57
CA ASN A 100 14.22 10.99 11.94
C ASN A 100 14.83 11.91 10.86
N LEU A 101 16.05 12.41 11.08
CA LEU A 101 16.76 13.19 10.07
C LEU A 101 17.09 12.36 8.83
N LEU A 102 17.60 11.15 9.00
CA LEU A 102 17.91 10.25 7.88
C LEU A 102 16.64 9.88 7.09
N LEU A 103 15.55 9.55 7.79
CA LEU A 103 14.26 9.26 7.14
C LEU A 103 13.67 10.49 6.41
N ALA A 104 13.79 11.69 6.99
CA ALA A 104 13.31 12.92 6.36
C ALA A 104 14.12 13.28 5.11
N THR A 105 15.44 13.17 5.17
CA THR A 105 16.33 13.46 4.04
C THR A 105 16.17 12.45 2.91
N GLN A 106 15.94 11.17 3.20
CA GLN A 106 15.65 10.15 2.19
C GLN A 106 14.42 10.47 1.33
N ASN A 107 13.43 11.17 1.87
CA ASN A 107 12.21 11.50 1.14
C ASN A 107 12.27 12.85 0.43
N ASN A 108 12.94 13.84 1.01
CA ASN A 108 12.92 15.22 0.52
C ASN A 108 14.18 15.63 -0.26
N SER A 109 15.35 15.17 0.20
CA SER A 109 16.65 15.54 -0.36
C SER A 109 17.63 14.36 -0.28
N PRO A 110 17.43 13.32 -1.11
CA PRO A 110 18.22 12.09 -1.02
C PRO A 110 19.70 12.38 -1.26
N SER A 111 20.56 11.87 -0.39
CA SER A 111 22.00 12.02 -0.47
C SER A 111 22.65 10.65 -0.49
N VAL A 112 23.59 10.44 -1.42
CA VAL A 112 24.36 9.19 -1.50
C VAL A 112 25.23 8.95 -0.25
N ARG A 113 25.48 10.00 0.53
CA ARG A 113 26.24 9.89 1.79
C ARG A 113 25.36 9.41 2.94
N ASN A 114 24.05 9.65 2.89
CA ASN A 114 23.18 9.29 4.01
C ASN A 114 22.90 7.79 3.98
N GLN A 115 22.99 7.14 5.14
CA GLN A 115 22.58 5.75 5.30
C GLN A 115 21.12 5.57 4.85
N PRO A 116 20.84 4.72 3.85
CA PRO A 116 19.49 4.33 3.51
C PRO A 116 18.90 3.45 4.61
N ILE A 117 17.62 3.62 4.90
CA ILE A 117 16.91 2.94 5.99
C ILE A 117 15.66 2.31 5.39
N GLY A 118 15.57 0.99 5.52
CA GLY A 118 14.33 0.26 5.26
C GLY A 118 13.21 0.70 6.18
N ILE A 119 11.99 0.83 5.65
CA ILE A 119 10.81 1.23 6.43
C ILE A 119 9.82 0.09 6.68
N THR A 120 9.97 -1.06 6.00
CA THR A 120 9.12 -2.24 6.17
C THR A 120 9.89 -3.53 6.03
N ARG A 121 9.47 -4.55 6.80
CA ARG A 121 9.98 -5.92 6.75
C ARG A 121 8.85 -6.92 6.88
N ILE A 122 9.14 -8.12 6.39
CA ILE A 122 8.22 -9.24 6.42
C ILE A 122 8.53 -10.11 7.64
N PHE A 123 7.48 -10.48 8.36
CA PHE A 123 7.53 -11.47 9.42
C PHE A 123 6.54 -12.59 9.10
N ASN A 124 6.95 -13.82 9.36
CA ASN A 124 6.11 -15.00 9.25
C ASN A 124 5.91 -15.61 10.64
N GLN A 125 4.67 -15.91 10.99
CA GLN A 125 4.27 -16.63 12.20
C GLN A 125 3.58 -17.94 11.78
N PRO A 126 4.27 -19.09 11.85
CA PRO A 126 3.61 -20.38 11.68
C PRO A 126 2.52 -20.58 12.74
N GLN A 127 1.49 -21.37 12.45
CA GLN A 127 0.30 -21.55 13.31
C GLN A 127 0.62 -21.86 14.79
N ASN A 128 1.71 -22.59 15.06
CA ASN A 128 2.20 -22.92 16.39
C ASN A 128 3.70 -22.60 16.55
N GLY A 129 4.22 -21.66 15.75
CA GLY A 129 5.62 -21.29 15.70
C GLY A 129 5.90 -19.94 16.34
N VAL A 130 7.19 -19.62 16.47
CA VAL A 130 7.66 -18.28 16.82
C VAL A 130 7.70 -17.39 15.58
N VAL A 131 7.55 -16.09 15.80
CA VAL A 131 7.64 -15.09 14.72
C VAL A 131 9.08 -14.96 14.23
N THR A 132 9.30 -15.11 12.93
CA THR A 132 10.62 -14.99 12.29
C THR A 132 10.59 -13.94 11.19
N GLY A 133 11.67 -13.17 11.06
CA GLY A 133 11.84 -12.27 9.91
C GLY A 133 12.13 -13.06 8.64
N VAL A 134 11.63 -12.56 7.52
CA VAL A 134 11.80 -13.18 6.20
C VAL A 134 12.67 -12.26 5.34
N PRO A 135 14.00 -12.45 5.30
CA PRO A 135 14.88 -11.66 4.44
C PRO A 135 14.65 -12.08 2.98
N VAL A 136 14.51 -11.12 2.08
CA VAL A 136 14.20 -11.42 0.68
C VAL A 136 15.35 -11.03 -0.25
N ARG A 137 15.69 -9.74 -0.28
CA ARG A 137 16.74 -9.20 -1.14
C ARG A 137 17.97 -8.78 -0.35
N ASP A 138 17.79 -8.24 0.84
CA ASP A 138 18.88 -7.91 1.75
C ASP A 138 19.28 -9.11 2.61
N ILE A 139 19.90 -10.11 1.97
CA ILE A 139 20.30 -11.38 2.61
C ILE A 139 21.27 -11.17 3.78
N ASN A 140 22.06 -10.10 3.74
CA ASN A 140 23.01 -9.71 4.79
C ASN A 140 22.34 -8.90 5.90
N GLN A 141 21.05 -8.58 5.76
CA GLN A 141 20.26 -7.82 6.70
C GLN A 141 20.94 -6.50 7.12
N THR A 142 21.52 -5.81 6.12
CA THR A 142 22.12 -4.47 6.23
C THR A 142 21.12 -3.39 6.60
N ARG A 143 19.82 -3.68 6.43
CA ARG A 143 18.66 -2.84 6.81
C ARG A 143 18.50 -1.59 5.96
N THR A 144 19.06 -1.64 4.75
CA THR A 144 19.09 -0.52 3.81
C THR A 144 17.92 -0.52 2.83
N ASN A 145 17.19 -1.63 2.73
CA ASN A 145 16.05 -1.79 1.83
C ASN A 145 14.72 -1.97 2.57
N THR A 146 13.63 -1.78 1.83
CA THR A 146 12.27 -2.06 2.25
C THR A 146 11.79 -3.34 1.58
N GLU A 147 11.20 -4.25 2.36
CA GLU A 147 10.64 -5.52 1.90
C GLU A 147 9.18 -5.63 2.35
N PHE A 148 8.29 -5.96 1.42
CA PHE A 148 6.85 -5.95 1.62
C PHE A 148 6.18 -7.16 0.97
N ALA A 149 5.46 -7.96 1.76
CA ALA A 149 4.65 -9.07 1.26
C ALA A 149 3.23 -8.60 0.94
N TYR A 150 2.71 -9.00 -0.23
CA TYR A 150 1.33 -8.68 -0.63
C TYR A 150 0.36 -9.79 -0.27
N THR A 151 0.71 -11.04 -0.57
CA THR A 151 -0.19 -12.19 -0.44
C THR A 151 0.59 -13.51 -0.41
N SER A 152 -0.11 -14.61 -0.21
CA SER A 152 0.40 -15.97 -0.23
C SER A 152 -0.56 -16.91 -0.95
N ASN A 153 -0.04 -17.91 -1.67
CA ASN A 153 -0.87 -19.01 -2.16
C ASN A 153 -1.09 -20.10 -1.08
N ASN A 154 -1.83 -21.15 -1.42
CA ASN A 154 -2.14 -22.24 -0.49
C ASN A 154 -0.94 -23.13 -0.13
N THR A 155 0.18 -23.03 -0.86
CA THR A 155 1.41 -23.76 -0.50
C THR A 155 2.30 -22.94 0.44
N GLY A 156 1.94 -21.69 0.74
CA GLY A 156 2.70 -20.78 1.59
C GLY A 156 3.79 -19.99 0.87
N GLN A 157 3.82 -20.00 -0.47
CA GLN A 157 4.70 -19.14 -1.25
C GLN A 157 4.20 -17.70 -1.18
N LEU A 158 5.10 -16.75 -0.98
CA LEU A 158 4.76 -15.34 -0.77
C LEU A 158 5.09 -14.50 -1.99
N ALA A 159 4.15 -13.67 -2.45
CA ALA A 159 4.42 -12.62 -3.42
C ALA A 159 4.96 -11.37 -2.71
N VAL A 160 6.17 -10.95 -3.06
CA VAL A 160 6.91 -9.90 -2.36
C VAL A 160 7.44 -8.85 -3.33
N VAL A 161 7.54 -7.61 -2.86
CA VAL A 161 8.35 -6.55 -3.46
C VAL A 161 9.47 -6.15 -2.52
N ALA A 162 10.67 -5.94 -3.06
CA ALA A 162 11.83 -5.47 -2.31
C ALA A 162 12.57 -4.35 -3.06
N THR A 163 12.86 -3.25 -2.35
CA THR A 163 13.73 -2.18 -2.89
C THR A 163 15.19 -2.63 -2.89
N ALA A 164 16.04 -1.91 -3.63
CA ALA A 164 17.47 -2.22 -3.69
C ALA A 164 18.16 -2.06 -2.32
N PRO A 165 18.88 -3.09 -1.81
CA PRO A 165 19.82 -2.90 -0.71
C PRO A 165 21.02 -2.11 -1.21
N ALA A 166 21.70 -1.45 -0.29
CA ALA A 166 22.86 -0.62 -0.57
C ALA A 166 24.09 -1.08 0.20
N VAL A 167 25.24 -0.95 -0.46
CA VAL A 167 26.55 -1.22 0.12
C VAL A 167 27.39 0.04 0.19
N LYS A 168 28.23 0.14 1.22
CA LYS A 168 29.20 1.23 1.33
C LYS A 168 30.36 1.02 0.38
N VAL A 169 30.69 2.04 -0.40
CA VAL A 169 31.89 2.08 -1.25
C VAL A 169 32.63 3.39 -1.06
N ARG A 170 33.95 3.38 -1.25
CA ARG A 170 34.73 4.60 -1.40
C ARG A 170 34.62 5.05 -2.85
N PHE A 171 33.94 6.17 -3.08
CA PHE A 171 33.75 6.76 -4.40
C PHE A 171 34.80 7.84 -4.66
N GLU A 172 35.38 7.81 -5.86
CA GLU A 172 36.38 8.77 -6.34
C GLU A 172 35.74 9.63 -7.43
N PRO A 173 35.33 10.87 -7.13
CA PRO A 173 34.65 11.69 -8.11
C PRO A 173 35.61 12.16 -9.20
N LEU A 174 35.08 12.30 -10.40
CA LEU A 174 35.82 12.84 -11.54
C LEU A 174 35.59 14.36 -11.61
N PRO A 175 36.60 15.16 -11.98
CA PRO A 175 36.41 16.59 -12.20
C PRO A 175 35.37 16.86 -13.30
N GLU A 176 34.71 18.00 -13.28
CA GLU A 176 33.83 18.38 -14.40
C GLU A 176 34.63 18.56 -15.71
N PRO A 177 34.09 18.17 -16.87
CA PRO A 177 34.76 18.40 -18.15
C PRO A 177 34.85 19.91 -18.42
N VAL A 178 36.02 20.37 -18.84
CA VAL A 178 36.25 21.77 -19.21
C VAL A 178 35.78 21.99 -20.66
N PRO A 179 34.90 22.96 -20.95
CA PRO A 179 34.48 23.26 -22.31
C PRO A 179 35.67 23.60 -23.22
N GLU A 180 35.66 23.12 -24.46
CA GLU A 180 36.78 23.29 -25.41
C GLU A 180 37.09 24.77 -25.70
N ASP A 181 36.10 25.66 -25.61
CA ASP A 181 36.23 27.10 -25.88
C ASP A 181 36.65 27.93 -24.64
N THR A 182 37.12 27.29 -23.57
CA THR A 182 37.54 28.02 -22.35
C THR A 182 38.90 28.69 -22.57
N PRO A 183 38.99 30.04 -22.68
CA PRO A 183 40.20 30.73 -23.14
C PRO A 183 41.40 30.58 -22.21
N GLU A 184 41.13 30.32 -20.93
CA GLU A 184 42.09 29.96 -19.89
C GLU A 184 41.42 28.90 -19.00
N PRO A 185 41.65 27.60 -19.22
CA PRO A 185 41.03 26.58 -18.39
C PRO A 185 41.56 26.70 -16.96
N GLU A 186 40.69 27.07 -16.01
CA GLU A 186 41.00 26.97 -14.58
C GLU A 186 41.40 25.53 -14.24
N ILE A 187 42.39 25.35 -13.36
CA ILE A 187 42.79 24.01 -12.89
C ILE A 187 41.54 23.35 -12.29
N PRO A 188 41.07 22.21 -12.85
CA PRO A 188 39.85 21.59 -12.37
C PRO A 188 40.02 21.21 -10.90
N VAL A 189 39.11 21.69 -10.04
CA VAL A 189 39.08 21.32 -8.62
C VAL A 189 38.90 19.81 -8.54
N ILE A 190 39.92 19.10 -8.06
CA ILE A 190 39.86 17.66 -7.87
C ILE A 190 38.96 17.40 -6.66
N PRO A 191 37.79 16.76 -6.84
CA PRO A 191 36.90 16.50 -5.73
C PRO A 191 37.53 15.44 -4.81
N GLN A 192 37.37 15.62 -3.50
CA GLN A 192 37.89 14.64 -2.55
C GLN A 192 37.06 13.34 -2.58
N PRO A 193 37.70 12.16 -2.48
CA PRO A 193 37.00 10.90 -2.33
C PRO A 193 36.10 10.88 -1.10
N TYR A 194 35.02 10.11 -1.15
CA TYR A 194 34.07 9.99 -0.04
C TYR A 194 33.41 8.62 0.05
N LEU A 195 32.83 8.31 1.21
CA LEU A 195 32.01 7.11 1.40
C LEU A 195 30.60 7.33 0.87
N ALA A 196 30.15 6.40 0.04
CA ALA A 196 28.88 6.45 -0.68
C ALA A 196 28.09 5.16 -0.45
N TRP A 197 26.80 5.28 -0.20
CA TRP A 197 25.84 4.17 -0.19
C TRP A 197 25.35 3.92 -1.60
N VAL A 198 25.81 2.83 -2.20
CA VAL A 198 25.48 2.47 -3.59
C VAL A 198 24.46 1.35 -3.59
N PRO A 199 23.24 1.58 -4.11
CA PRO A 199 22.23 0.55 -4.22
C PRO A 199 22.57 -0.44 -5.33
N GLU A 200 22.08 -1.66 -5.20
CA GLU A 200 22.08 -2.64 -6.30
C GLU A 200 21.18 -2.20 -7.48
N PRO A 201 21.40 -2.71 -8.70
CA PRO A 201 20.51 -2.48 -9.83
C PRO A 201 19.06 -2.96 -9.59
N GLY A 202 18.10 -2.21 -10.12
CA GLY A 202 16.67 -2.43 -9.98
C GLY A 202 16.17 -1.81 -8.69
N TYR A 203 15.71 -0.57 -8.73
CA TYR A 203 15.32 0.17 -7.52
C TYR A 203 14.20 -0.54 -6.73
N MET A 204 13.37 -1.33 -7.42
CA MET A 204 12.30 -2.16 -6.88
C MET A 204 12.13 -3.40 -7.75
N LEU A 205 12.19 -4.58 -7.14
CA LEU A 205 12.04 -5.87 -7.82
C LEU A 205 11.01 -6.75 -7.11
N GLY A 206 10.30 -7.55 -7.88
CA GLY A 206 9.37 -8.56 -7.41
C GLY A 206 10.08 -9.88 -7.12
N TYR A 207 9.62 -10.57 -6.08
CA TYR A 207 10.13 -11.87 -5.67
C TYR A 207 8.98 -12.80 -5.30
N VAL A 208 9.22 -14.10 -5.45
CA VAL A 208 8.50 -15.11 -4.68
C VAL A 208 9.40 -15.66 -3.60
N VAL A 209 8.91 -15.71 -2.37
CA VAL A 209 9.58 -16.43 -1.28
C VAL A 209 8.98 -17.82 -1.18
N ASP A 210 9.81 -18.85 -1.35
CA ASP A 210 9.45 -20.25 -1.19
C ASP A 210 10.38 -20.90 -0.16
N GLY A 211 9.87 -21.10 1.06
CA GLY A 211 10.69 -21.50 2.21
C GLY A 211 11.80 -20.49 2.50
N ASN A 212 13.06 -20.89 2.26
CA ASN A 212 14.24 -20.04 2.44
C ASN A 212 14.78 -19.47 1.12
N GLN A 213 14.12 -19.73 -0.01
CA GLN A 213 14.55 -19.25 -1.32
C GLN A 213 13.80 -17.99 -1.71
N SER A 214 14.54 -17.00 -2.20
CA SER A 214 14.00 -15.79 -2.84
C SER A 214 14.16 -15.92 -4.34
N ILE A 215 13.06 -16.16 -5.04
CA ILE A 215 13.01 -16.32 -6.48
C ILE A 215 12.74 -14.96 -7.11
N LEU A 216 13.71 -14.41 -7.84
CA LEU A 216 13.57 -13.13 -8.54
C LEU A 216 12.57 -13.24 -9.69
N LEU A 217 11.64 -12.29 -9.79
CA LEU A 217 10.81 -12.07 -10.97
C LEU A 217 11.54 -11.11 -11.92
N PRO A 218 12.11 -11.59 -13.04
CA PRO A 218 12.94 -10.76 -13.90
C PRO A 218 12.10 -9.64 -14.55
N PRO A 219 12.60 -8.40 -14.58
CA PRO A 219 11.97 -7.32 -15.32
C PRO A 219 12.12 -7.52 -16.84
N ALA A 220 11.14 -7.07 -17.62
CA ALA A 220 11.18 -7.16 -19.08
C ALA A 220 12.19 -6.18 -19.71
N PHE A 221 12.48 -5.07 -19.04
CA PHE A 221 13.42 -4.04 -19.49
C PHE A 221 14.36 -3.61 -18.35
N THR A 222 15.67 -3.64 -18.58
CA THR A 222 16.70 -3.49 -17.53
C THR A 222 17.64 -2.28 -17.69
N GLU A 223 17.55 -1.51 -18.78
CA GLU A 223 18.39 -0.31 -18.91
C GLU A 223 18.04 0.75 -17.86
N LEU A 224 18.90 1.76 -17.70
CA LEU A 224 18.71 2.88 -16.76
C LEU A 224 18.60 2.42 -15.28
N GLY A 225 19.53 1.53 -14.90
CA GLY A 225 19.72 1.17 -13.51
C GLY A 225 19.07 -0.14 -13.10
N GLY A 226 18.74 -1.05 -14.03
CA GLY A 226 18.40 -2.45 -13.72
C GLY A 226 16.92 -2.80 -13.87
N GLY A 227 16.07 -1.89 -14.36
CA GLY A 227 14.65 -2.16 -14.56
C GLY A 227 13.80 -2.12 -13.30
N MET A 228 12.57 -2.59 -13.41
CA MET A 228 11.63 -2.71 -12.30
C MET A 228 10.67 -3.88 -12.52
N SER A 229 10.40 -4.63 -11.46
CA SER A 229 9.33 -5.62 -11.40
C SER A 229 8.65 -5.55 -10.03
N ALA A 230 7.40 -5.97 -9.96
CA ALA A 230 6.66 -6.04 -8.71
C ALA A 230 5.70 -7.23 -8.76
N ALA A 231 5.77 -8.09 -7.73
CA ALA A 231 4.77 -9.12 -7.49
C ALA A 231 3.55 -8.48 -6.80
N GLN A 232 2.34 -8.89 -7.19
CA GLN A 232 1.10 -8.49 -6.52
C GLN A 232 0.34 -9.72 -6.03
N ASP A 233 0.29 -10.78 -6.83
CA ASP A 233 -0.43 -12.01 -6.48
C ASP A 233 0.18 -13.26 -7.10
N ILE A 234 -0.13 -14.42 -6.50
CA ILE A 234 0.35 -15.74 -6.90
C ILE A 234 -0.76 -16.78 -6.74
N ASN A 235 -1.04 -17.55 -7.78
CA ASN A 235 -2.00 -18.65 -7.72
C ASN A 235 -1.35 -19.98 -7.28
N ASN A 236 -2.16 -21.03 -7.14
CA ASN A 236 -1.70 -22.35 -6.69
C ASN A 236 -0.93 -23.14 -7.77
N ASN A 237 -0.87 -22.63 -9.01
CA ASN A 237 -0.11 -23.21 -10.11
C ASN A 237 1.29 -22.58 -10.26
N GLY A 238 1.69 -21.72 -9.32
CA GLY A 238 2.98 -21.02 -9.36
C GLY A 238 3.03 -19.93 -10.44
N GLN A 239 1.87 -19.43 -10.88
CA GLN A 239 1.79 -18.26 -11.74
C GLN A 239 1.73 -17.01 -10.87
N VAL A 240 2.57 -16.04 -11.19
CA VAL A 240 2.71 -14.80 -10.42
C VAL A 240 2.32 -13.64 -11.31
N VAL A 241 1.53 -12.71 -10.79
CA VAL A 241 1.13 -11.50 -11.53
C VAL A 241 1.56 -10.24 -10.81
N GLY A 242 1.66 -9.17 -11.58
CA GLY A 242 1.99 -7.85 -11.09
C GLY A 242 2.31 -6.93 -12.25
N PHE A 243 3.42 -6.20 -12.16
CA PHE A 243 3.84 -5.30 -13.24
C PHE A 243 5.35 -5.20 -13.39
N THR A 244 5.78 -4.84 -14.58
CA THR A 244 7.19 -4.72 -14.96
C THR A 244 7.44 -3.49 -15.81
N SER A 245 8.68 -2.99 -15.79
CA SER A 245 9.20 -2.08 -16.81
C SER A 245 9.17 -2.75 -18.18
N SER A 246 8.68 -2.05 -19.21
CA SER A 246 8.69 -2.51 -20.61
C SER A 246 9.54 -1.63 -21.53
N GLY A 247 10.06 -0.51 -21.04
CA GLY A 247 10.84 0.44 -21.81
C GLY A 247 10.84 1.83 -21.20
N VAL A 248 11.51 2.76 -21.89
CA VAL A 248 11.58 4.20 -21.57
C VAL A 248 11.60 4.96 -22.88
N THR A 249 11.01 6.15 -22.95
CA THR A 249 11.08 7.02 -24.14
C THR A 249 12.49 7.58 -24.32
N ASP A 250 12.88 7.87 -25.57
CA ASP A 250 14.20 8.46 -25.86
C ASP A 250 14.44 9.79 -25.13
N GLU A 251 13.40 10.61 -24.97
CA GLU A 251 13.51 11.89 -24.25
C GLU A 251 13.91 11.70 -22.79
N VAL A 252 13.22 10.80 -22.07
CA VAL A 252 13.56 10.44 -20.69
C VAL A 252 14.96 9.81 -20.62
N LYS A 253 15.31 8.93 -21.57
CA LYS A 253 16.64 8.30 -21.62
C LYS A 253 17.75 9.35 -21.79
N ASN A 254 17.56 10.34 -22.66
CA ASN A 254 18.49 11.45 -22.88
C ASN A 254 18.62 12.33 -21.63
N VAL A 255 17.50 12.68 -21.00
CA VAL A 255 17.50 13.46 -19.75
C VAL A 255 18.27 12.72 -18.66
N ILE A 256 17.99 11.44 -18.45
CA ILE A 256 18.63 10.64 -17.39
C ILE A 256 20.13 10.46 -17.67
N ASN A 257 20.52 10.16 -18.90
CA ASN A 257 21.94 10.03 -19.25
C ASN A 257 22.70 11.36 -19.14
N GLY A 258 22.02 12.49 -19.33
CA GLY A 258 22.60 13.83 -19.13
C GLY A 258 22.86 14.16 -17.65
N ILE A 259 21.99 13.72 -16.73
CA ILE A 259 22.13 13.99 -15.29
C ILE A 259 22.94 12.90 -14.55
N CYS A 260 22.84 11.64 -14.98
CA CYS A 260 23.51 10.50 -14.36
C CYS A 260 24.78 10.14 -15.12
N THR A 261 25.82 10.94 -14.91
CA THR A 261 27.11 10.80 -15.61
C THR A 261 28.10 9.88 -14.89
N GLY A 262 27.86 9.58 -13.61
CA GLY A 262 28.79 8.84 -12.76
C GLY A 262 30.03 9.63 -12.31
N ARG A 263 30.09 10.95 -12.58
CA ARG A 263 31.26 11.79 -12.25
C ARG A 263 31.25 12.29 -10.82
N SER A 264 30.16 12.94 -10.40
CA SER A 264 30.03 13.55 -9.06
C SER A 264 29.54 12.58 -7.99
N GLN A 265 28.85 11.51 -8.41
CA GLN A 265 28.30 10.47 -7.56
C GLN A 265 28.22 9.13 -8.29
N PRO A 266 28.13 7.99 -7.57
CA PRO A 266 27.96 6.67 -8.16
C PRO A 266 26.79 6.63 -9.15
N LEU A 267 27.07 6.14 -10.36
CA LEU A 267 26.09 6.07 -11.44
C LEU A 267 24.82 5.33 -11.03
N GLN A 268 24.97 4.17 -10.38
CA GLN A 268 23.84 3.33 -9.97
C GLN A 268 22.92 4.01 -8.94
N PHE A 269 23.46 4.84 -8.04
CA PHE A 269 22.66 5.64 -7.11
C PHE A 269 21.79 6.64 -7.88
N CYS A 270 22.39 7.39 -8.81
CA CYS A 270 21.67 8.38 -9.62
C CYS A 270 20.58 7.73 -10.47
N LEU A 271 20.87 6.59 -11.11
CA LEU A 271 19.90 5.88 -11.96
C LEU A 271 18.71 5.37 -11.14
N ASN A 272 18.96 4.67 -10.01
CA ASN A 272 17.88 4.19 -9.15
C ASN A 272 17.02 5.33 -8.61
N LEU A 273 17.64 6.42 -8.15
CA LEU A 273 16.92 7.58 -7.64
C LEU A 273 16.07 8.25 -8.74
N SER A 274 16.64 8.40 -9.95
CA SER A 274 15.96 9.00 -11.09
C SER A 274 14.75 8.19 -11.53
N MET A 275 14.85 6.85 -11.51
CA MET A 275 13.73 5.97 -11.87
C MET A 275 12.70 5.85 -10.76
N ALA A 276 13.12 5.73 -9.49
CA ALA A 276 12.20 5.62 -8.34
C ALA A 276 11.33 6.88 -8.18
N SER A 277 11.91 8.07 -8.35
CA SER A 277 11.17 9.35 -8.32
C SER A 277 10.16 9.53 -9.47
N ARG A 278 10.20 8.64 -10.48
CA ARG A 278 9.32 8.65 -11.64
C ARG A 278 8.43 7.40 -11.72
N ALA A 279 8.28 6.67 -10.62
CA ALA A 279 7.38 5.52 -10.54
C ALA A 279 5.91 5.97 -10.57
N VAL A 280 5.02 5.15 -11.13
CA VAL A 280 3.58 5.44 -11.09
C VAL A 280 3.05 5.14 -9.69
N ASP A 281 2.28 6.07 -9.11
CA ASP A 281 1.60 5.86 -7.83
C ASP A 281 0.08 5.94 -8.02
N LEU A 282 -0.63 4.83 -7.79
CA LEU A 282 -2.09 4.77 -7.92
C LEU A 282 -2.79 5.75 -6.98
N GLY A 283 -2.25 5.98 -5.77
CA GLY A 283 -2.81 6.95 -4.82
C GLY A 283 -2.82 8.36 -5.40
N GLY A 284 -1.68 8.79 -5.94
CA GLY A 284 -1.52 10.06 -6.65
C GLY A 284 -2.43 10.19 -7.87
N LEU A 285 -2.57 9.13 -8.67
CA LEU A 285 -3.48 9.14 -9.83
C LEU A 285 -4.95 9.30 -9.40
N LEU A 286 -5.39 8.56 -8.39
CA LEU A 286 -6.75 8.68 -7.87
C LEU A 286 -6.98 10.03 -7.19
N ALA A 287 -5.95 10.64 -6.59
CA ALA A 287 -6.03 12.00 -6.07
C ALA A 287 -6.23 13.04 -7.20
N GLN A 288 -5.54 12.89 -8.33
CA GLN A 288 -5.78 13.71 -9.52
C GLN A 288 -7.21 13.54 -10.04
N VAL A 289 -7.70 12.30 -10.18
CA VAL A 289 -9.11 12.04 -10.58
C VAL A 289 -10.09 12.69 -9.60
N ARG A 290 -9.80 12.69 -8.30
CA ARG A 290 -10.65 13.38 -7.31
C ARG A 290 -10.62 14.90 -7.44
N ALA A 291 -9.49 15.48 -7.86
CA ALA A 291 -9.33 16.92 -8.00
C ALA A 291 -9.87 17.44 -9.35
N TYR A 292 -9.68 16.68 -10.42
CA TYR A 292 -9.85 17.15 -11.80
C TYR A 292 -10.76 16.27 -12.65
N GLU A 293 -11.33 15.19 -12.10
CA GLU A 293 -12.14 14.19 -12.82
C GLU A 293 -11.40 13.42 -13.92
N THR A 294 -10.09 13.63 -14.06
CA THR A 294 -9.18 12.98 -14.99
C THR A 294 -7.76 12.99 -14.42
N ILE A 295 -6.86 12.21 -14.99
CA ILE A 295 -5.43 12.38 -14.77
C ILE A 295 -4.92 13.56 -15.61
N ASP A 296 -4.19 14.46 -14.97
CA ASP A 296 -3.51 15.59 -15.60
C ASP A 296 -2.18 15.15 -16.21
N SER A 297 -1.35 14.48 -15.40
CA SER A 297 -0.01 14.05 -15.77
C SER A 297 0.37 12.74 -15.09
N LEU A 298 1.13 11.93 -15.83
CA LEU A 298 1.76 10.71 -15.36
C LEU A 298 3.28 10.93 -15.28
N PRO A 299 3.95 10.39 -14.24
CA PRO A 299 5.41 10.42 -14.17
C PRO A 299 6.05 9.79 -15.41
N ALA A 300 7.01 10.49 -16.01
CA ALA A 300 7.72 10.04 -17.21
C ALA A 300 8.90 9.11 -16.84
N GLY A 301 8.59 7.95 -16.24
CA GLY A 301 9.57 6.93 -15.83
C GLY A 301 9.60 5.72 -16.76
N TYR A 302 9.77 4.53 -16.18
CA TYR A 302 9.55 3.28 -16.91
C TYR A 302 8.11 3.23 -17.40
N GLN A 303 7.92 2.78 -18.64
CA GLN A 303 6.61 2.35 -19.09
C GLN A 303 6.26 1.07 -18.35
N GLU A 304 5.18 1.11 -17.55
CA GLU A 304 4.76 -0.04 -16.76
C GLU A 304 3.71 -0.88 -17.49
N ARG A 305 3.90 -2.20 -17.48
CA ARG A 305 2.97 -3.16 -18.05
C ARG A 305 2.61 -4.22 -17.03
N ALA A 306 1.33 -4.58 -17.00
CA ALA A 306 0.87 -5.76 -16.29
C ALA A 306 1.63 -6.98 -16.83
N ALA A 307 2.00 -7.88 -15.94
CA ALA A 307 2.87 -9.00 -16.28
C ALA A 307 2.45 -10.29 -15.59
N LEU A 308 2.78 -11.40 -16.26
CA LEU A 308 2.62 -12.76 -15.80
C LEU A 308 3.99 -13.45 -15.84
N TRP A 309 4.40 -14.00 -14.70
CA TRP A 309 5.56 -14.87 -14.57
C TRP A 309 5.12 -16.29 -14.20
N GLN A 310 5.95 -17.26 -14.56
CA GLN A 310 5.81 -18.65 -14.16
C GLN A 310 7.00 -19.04 -13.31
N LEU A 311 6.75 -19.66 -12.14
CA LEU A 311 7.79 -20.32 -11.36
C LEU A 311 8.22 -21.61 -12.06
N ASN A 312 9.54 -21.81 -12.13
CA ASN A 312 10.18 -22.96 -12.74
C ASN A 312 10.62 -23.97 -11.67
N GLY A 313 10.69 -25.24 -12.05
CA GLY A 313 11.12 -26.32 -11.14
C GLY A 313 12.59 -26.25 -10.70
N ASP A 314 13.39 -25.34 -11.26
CA ASP A 314 14.80 -25.11 -10.93
C ASP A 314 15.02 -23.99 -9.90
N GLY A 315 13.94 -23.41 -9.35
CA GLY A 315 14.02 -22.29 -8.41
C GLY A 315 14.22 -20.93 -9.07
N SER A 316 13.96 -20.82 -10.39
CA SER A 316 13.89 -19.55 -11.12
C SER A 316 12.45 -19.17 -11.48
N ALA A 317 12.26 -17.97 -12.03
CA ALA A 317 10.99 -17.56 -12.63
C ALA A 317 11.21 -17.02 -14.03
N SER A 318 10.25 -17.25 -14.93
CA SER A 318 10.28 -16.74 -16.30
C SER A 318 9.13 -15.77 -16.52
N LEU A 319 9.43 -14.60 -17.09
CA LEU A 319 8.39 -13.69 -17.59
C LEU A 319 7.74 -14.33 -18.83
N THR A 320 6.49 -14.74 -18.70
CA THR A 320 5.77 -15.43 -19.78
C THR A 320 4.98 -14.47 -20.65
N GLN A 321 4.49 -13.36 -20.08
CA GLN A 321 3.67 -12.40 -20.80
C GLN A 321 3.73 -11.01 -20.17
N THR A 322 3.71 -9.99 -21.02
CA THR A 322 3.30 -8.63 -20.66
C THR A 322 1.97 -8.31 -21.36
N PHE A 323 1.11 -7.56 -20.69
CA PHE A 323 -0.20 -7.19 -21.24
C PHE A 323 -0.20 -5.72 -21.66
N GLY A 324 -1.06 -5.40 -22.63
CA GLY A 324 -1.33 -4.03 -23.06
C GLY A 324 -2.10 -3.23 -22.01
N PHE A 325 -2.82 -2.21 -22.47
CA PHE A 325 -3.65 -1.31 -21.67
C PHE A 325 -4.99 -1.11 -22.38
N LEU A 326 -6.00 -0.57 -21.68
CA LEU A 326 -7.31 -0.32 -22.27
C LEU A 326 -7.26 0.69 -23.42
N GLY A 327 -6.56 1.80 -23.22
CA GLY A 327 -6.34 2.78 -24.28
C GLY A 327 -7.61 3.53 -24.67
N GLU A 328 -7.59 4.10 -25.87
CA GLU A 328 -8.69 4.89 -26.42
C GLU A 328 -9.93 4.04 -26.60
N LYS A 329 -10.98 4.37 -25.85
CA LYS A 329 -12.29 3.68 -25.85
C LYS A 329 -12.17 2.17 -25.70
N GLY A 330 -11.15 1.70 -24.97
CA GLY A 330 -10.92 0.27 -24.74
C GLY A 330 -10.35 -0.49 -25.95
N THR A 331 -9.85 0.20 -26.97
CA THR A 331 -9.32 -0.43 -28.21
C THR A 331 -7.86 -0.90 -28.11
N GLY A 332 -7.18 -0.58 -27.01
CA GLY A 332 -5.73 -0.78 -26.84
C GLY A 332 -4.86 0.18 -27.63
N GLN A 333 -5.45 1.16 -28.33
CA GLN A 333 -4.72 2.18 -29.08
C GLN A 333 -4.49 3.45 -28.25
N LEU A 334 -3.54 4.27 -28.69
CA LEU A 334 -3.33 5.59 -28.13
C LEU A 334 -4.47 6.53 -28.55
N ALA A 335 -4.83 7.46 -27.67
CA ALA A 335 -5.63 8.62 -28.08
C ALA A 335 -4.98 9.35 -29.27
N PRO A 336 -5.77 9.88 -30.22
CA PRO A 336 -5.24 10.57 -31.37
C PRO A 336 -4.45 11.81 -30.96
N THR A 337 -3.44 12.17 -31.77
CA THR A 337 -2.69 13.41 -31.59
C THR A 337 -3.60 14.61 -31.83
N SER A 338 -3.42 15.67 -31.03
CA SER A 338 -4.20 16.90 -31.14
C SER A 338 -3.40 18.08 -30.60
N GLU A 339 -3.66 19.28 -31.12
CA GLU A 339 -3.15 20.54 -30.55
C GLU A 339 -3.94 20.96 -29.30
N GLU A 340 -5.11 20.36 -29.07
CA GLU A 340 -6.01 20.71 -27.97
C GLU A 340 -5.56 20.14 -26.61
N TYR A 341 -4.85 19.02 -26.63
CA TYR A 341 -4.46 18.27 -25.44
C TYR A 341 -3.19 17.45 -25.68
N PRO A 342 -2.39 17.17 -24.64
CA PRO A 342 -1.32 16.19 -24.73
C PRO A 342 -1.88 14.76 -24.79
N VAL A 343 -1.26 13.88 -25.57
CA VAL A 343 -1.59 12.45 -25.59
C VAL A 343 -1.21 11.82 -24.25
N PRO A 344 -2.11 11.06 -23.59
CA PRO A 344 -1.79 10.40 -22.33
C PRO A 344 -0.63 9.40 -22.47
N ILE A 345 0.14 9.22 -21.40
CA ILE A 345 1.06 8.09 -21.26
C ILE A 345 0.26 6.90 -20.74
N TYR A 346 0.41 5.71 -21.32
CA TYR A 346 -0.41 4.55 -20.91
C TYR A 346 0.38 3.56 -20.05
N TYR A 347 -0.29 3.02 -19.03
CA TYR A 347 0.24 1.98 -18.15
C TYR A 347 -0.82 0.89 -17.89
N SER A 348 -0.36 -0.26 -17.43
CA SER A 348 -1.22 -1.34 -16.93
C SER A 348 -0.58 -2.02 -15.73
N ARG A 349 -1.40 -2.50 -14.80
CA ARG A 349 -0.99 -3.31 -13.64
C ARG A 349 -1.98 -4.45 -13.42
N ALA A 350 -1.43 -5.63 -13.12
CA ALA A 350 -2.21 -6.74 -12.59
C ALA A 350 -2.15 -6.70 -11.06
N ASN A 351 -3.30 -6.94 -10.42
CA ASN A 351 -3.44 -6.93 -8.97
C ASN A 351 -3.68 -8.35 -8.42
N ALA A 352 -4.42 -9.19 -9.14
CA ALA A 352 -4.79 -10.53 -8.68
C ALA A 352 -4.94 -11.54 -9.83
N ILE A 353 -4.82 -12.83 -9.51
CA ILE A 353 -4.93 -13.97 -10.42
C ILE A 353 -5.64 -15.14 -9.73
N ASN A 354 -6.56 -15.80 -10.44
CA ASN A 354 -7.17 -17.04 -9.96
C ASN A 354 -6.45 -18.30 -10.48
N ASP A 355 -6.83 -19.49 -10.00
CA ASP A 355 -6.23 -20.75 -10.43
C ASP A 355 -6.56 -21.14 -11.88
N GLU A 356 -7.54 -20.49 -12.52
CA GLU A 356 -7.81 -20.61 -13.95
C GLU A 356 -6.88 -19.75 -14.82
N GLY A 357 -5.99 -18.96 -14.20
CA GLY A 357 -5.08 -18.04 -14.88
C GLY A 357 -5.74 -16.76 -15.40
N ILE A 358 -6.93 -16.42 -14.89
CA ILE A 358 -7.58 -15.13 -15.19
C ILE A 358 -7.00 -14.07 -14.29
N VAL A 359 -6.49 -13.01 -14.91
CA VAL A 359 -5.80 -11.92 -14.22
C VAL A 359 -6.68 -10.68 -14.21
N VAL A 360 -6.73 -9.98 -13.08
CA VAL A 360 -7.47 -8.73 -12.94
C VAL A 360 -6.57 -7.64 -12.37
N GLY A 361 -6.91 -6.38 -12.63
CA GLY A 361 -6.23 -5.24 -12.06
C GLY A 361 -6.80 -3.95 -12.62
N HIS A 362 -5.92 -3.08 -13.10
CA HIS A 362 -6.34 -1.82 -13.71
C HIS A 362 -5.35 -1.34 -14.76
N SER A 363 -5.84 -0.60 -15.73
CA SER A 363 -5.01 0.05 -16.74
C SER A 363 -5.61 1.38 -17.16
N LEU A 364 -4.80 2.20 -17.83
CA LEU A 364 -5.27 3.49 -18.30
C LEU A 364 -6.25 3.33 -19.48
N TYR A 365 -7.45 3.88 -19.30
CA TYR A 365 -8.44 4.11 -20.35
C TYR A 365 -8.42 5.58 -20.74
N SER A 366 -8.64 5.88 -22.03
CA SER A 366 -8.88 7.25 -22.52
C SER A 366 -10.14 7.37 -23.37
N ASP A 367 -10.72 8.56 -23.41
CA ASP A 367 -11.81 8.90 -24.33
C ASP A 367 -11.59 10.29 -24.92
N SER A 368 -11.11 10.32 -26.17
CA SER A 368 -10.79 11.53 -26.89
C SER A 368 -12.01 12.36 -27.28
N SER A 369 -13.24 11.82 -27.13
CA SER A 369 -14.47 12.59 -27.30
C SER A 369 -14.91 13.33 -26.03
N ARG A 370 -14.23 13.09 -24.90
CA ARG A 370 -14.47 13.76 -23.62
C ARG A 370 -13.26 14.61 -23.26
N ILE A 371 -13.36 15.92 -23.49
CA ILE A 371 -12.31 16.85 -23.09
C ILE A 371 -12.67 17.48 -21.74
N ILE A 372 -11.80 17.24 -20.76
CA ILE A 372 -11.90 17.78 -19.42
C ILE A 372 -11.09 19.07 -19.34
N ARG A 373 -11.70 20.09 -18.76
CA ARG A 373 -11.07 21.41 -18.53
C ARG A 373 -11.00 21.69 -17.05
N PHE A 374 -9.84 22.08 -16.56
CA PHE A 374 -9.65 22.48 -15.17
C PHE A 374 -8.58 23.56 -15.06
N PHE A 375 -8.51 24.19 -13.90
CA PHE A 375 -7.56 25.25 -13.60
C PHE A 375 -6.65 24.82 -12.46
N ASP A 376 -5.37 25.18 -12.54
CA ASP A 376 -4.49 25.07 -11.39
C ASP A 376 -4.77 26.16 -10.34
N ASN A 377 -4.04 26.12 -9.23
CA ASN A 377 -4.18 27.06 -8.12
C ASN A 377 -3.83 28.52 -8.48
N ILE A 378 -3.21 28.77 -9.63
CA ILE A 378 -2.85 30.11 -10.12
C ILE A 378 -3.69 30.52 -11.34
N GLY A 379 -4.75 29.76 -11.66
CA GLY A 379 -5.73 30.10 -12.69
C GLY A 379 -5.30 29.78 -14.13
N ARG A 380 -4.27 28.94 -14.35
CA ARG A 380 -3.92 28.46 -15.69
C ARG A 380 -4.89 27.37 -16.12
N GLU A 381 -5.45 27.49 -17.32
CA GLU A 381 -6.34 26.48 -17.90
C GLU A 381 -5.54 25.30 -18.44
N PHE A 382 -6.00 24.10 -18.13
CA PHE A 382 -5.53 22.84 -18.70
C PHE A 382 -6.68 22.13 -19.40
N ARG A 383 -6.37 21.56 -20.56
CA ARG A 383 -7.28 20.70 -21.33
C ARG A 383 -6.65 19.32 -21.44
N ARG A 384 -7.42 18.30 -21.11
CA ARG A 384 -7.01 16.89 -21.16
C ARG A 384 -8.11 16.08 -21.81
N VAL A 385 -7.75 15.07 -22.58
CA VAL A 385 -8.70 13.98 -22.82
C VAL A 385 -9.01 13.31 -21.49
N TYR A 386 -10.25 12.87 -21.31
CA TYR A 386 -10.60 12.05 -20.17
C TYR A 386 -9.70 10.82 -20.21
N ASN A 387 -8.93 10.64 -19.14
CA ASN A 387 -8.11 9.46 -18.96
C ASN A 387 -8.01 9.15 -17.46
N ALA A 388 -8.20 7.88 -17.11
CA ALA A 388 -8.24 7.42 -15.73
C ALA A 388 -7.94 5.92 -15.63
N PRO A 389 -7.52 5.41 -14.46
CA PRO A 389 -7.41 3.99 -14.23
C PRO A 389 -8.80 3.37 -14.27
N HIS A 390 -8.96 2.30 -15.03
CA HIS A 390 -10.18 1.50 -15.05
C HIS A 390 -9.88 0.03 -14.78
N ALA A 391 -10.84 -0.63 -14.12
CA ALA A 391 -10.77 -2.03 -13.74
C ALA A 391 -10.70 -2.88 -15.01
N THR A 392 -9.71 -3.76 -15.05
CA THR A 392 -9.31 -4.47 -16.25
C THR A 392 -9.20 -5.97 -15.99
N ILE A 393 -9.64 -6.77 -16.94
CA ILE A 393 -9.36 -8.20 -17.04
C ILE A 393 -8.29 -8.40 -18.12
N TYR A 394 -7.25 -9.14 -17.78
CA TYR A 394 -6.22 -9.60 -18.70
C TYR A 394 -6.37 -11.11 -18.89
N ARG A 395 -6.74 -11.53 -20.11
CA ARG A 395 -6.98 -12.94 -20.41
C ARG A 395 -6.56 -13.25 -21.84
N GLN A 396 -5.69 -14.25 -22.02
CA GLN A 396 -5.24 -14.72 -23.34
C GLN A 396 -4.70 -13.59 -24.25
N GLY A 397 -4.06 -12.57 -23.66
CA GLY A 397 -3.56 -11.39 -24.37
C GLY A 397 -4.59 -10.30 -24.65
N GLU A 398 -5.88 -10.56 -24.40
CA GLU A 398 -6.94 -9.57 -24.44
C GLU A 398 -6.93 -8.71 -23.17
N VAL A 399 -7.24 -7.42 -23.33
CA VAL A 399 -7.30 -6.43 -22.26
C VAL A 399 -8.68 -5.79 -22.31
N THR A 400 -9.54 -6.09 -21.34
CA THR A 400 -10.96 -5.66 -21.37
C THR A 400 -11.36 -4.93 -20.11
N GLY A 401 -12.13 -3.85 -20.29
CA GLY A 401 -12.74 -3.09 -19.21
C GLY A 401 -14.19 -3.52 -19.04
N PHE A 402 -14.68 -3.52 -17.81
CA PHE A 402 -16.03 -4.01 -17.50
C PHE A 402 -16.85 -3.05 -16.61
N ILE A 403 -16.26 -1.91 -16.21
CA ILE A 403 -16.96 -0.82 -15.53
C ILE A 403 -17.17 0.31 -16.53
N ASP A 404 -18.38 0.84 -16.62
CA ASP A 404 -18.73 1.92 -17.56
C ASP A 404 -17.98 3.24 -17.19
N PRO A 405 -17.05 3.71 -18.04
CA PRO A 405 -16.32 4.96 -17.81
C PRO A 405 -17.18 6.23 -17.90
N GLN A 406 -18.39 6.15 -18.44
CA GLN A 406 -19.35 7.27 -18.45
C GLN A 406 -20.03 7.43 -17.09
N GLU A 407 -20.20 6.34 -16.34
CA GLU A 407 -20.82 6.38 -15.02
C GLU A 407 -19.81 6.53 -13.87
N TRP A 408 -18.61 5.99 -14.05
CA TRP A 408 -17.57 5.91 -13.02
C TRP A 408 -16.29 6.60 -13.48
N LEU A 409 -15.80 7.54 -12.66
CA LEU A 409 -14.65 8.39 -12.97
C LEU A 409 -13.33 7.62 -13.04
N ALA A 410 -13.23 6.53 -12.29
CA ALA A 410 -12.13 5.59 -12.29
C ALA A 410 -12.61 4.28 -11.65
N SER A 411 -11.91 3.18 -11.89
CA SER A 411 -12.18 1.90 -11.23
C SER A 411 -10.93 1.04 -11.11
N VAL A 412 -10.89 0.16 -10.11
CA VAL A 412 -9.78 -0.75 -9.85
C VAL A 412 -10.34 -2.11 -9.46
N ALA A 413 -9.97 -3.17 -10.17
CA ALA A 413 -10.18 -4.54 -9.70
C ALA A 413 -9.06 -4.88 -8.71
N VAL A 414 -9.44 -5.34 -7.52
CA VAL A 414 -8.51 -5.58 -6.41
C VAL A 414 -8.17 -7.06 -6.32
N ASP A 415 -9.18 -7.93 -6.36
CA ASP A 415 -9.00 -9.35 -6.12
C ASP A 415 -10.02 -10.20 -6.93
N ILE A 416 -9.72 -11.48 -7.14
CA ILE A 416 -10.54 -12.44 -7.88
C ILE A 416 -10.47 -13.82 -7.20
N ASN A 417 -11.63 -14.44 -6.96
CA ASN A 417 -11.67 -15.81 -6.46
C ASN A 417 -11.72 -16.86 -7.58
N ASN A 418 -11.57 -18.13 -7.20
CA ASN A 418 -11.62 -19.29 -8.11
C ASN A 418 -13.00 -19.57 -8.73
N GLN A 419 -14.05 -18.85 -8.33
CA GLN A 419 -15.37 -18.90 -8.97
C GLN A 419 -15.54 -17.84 -10.07
N GLY A 420 -14.49 -17.05 -10.34
CA GLY A 420 -14.52 -15.94 -11.29
C GLY A 420 -15.28 -14.72 -10.77
N LEU A 421 -15.43 -14.59 -9.44
CA LEU A 421 -15.99 -13.40 -8.81
C LEU A 421 -14.86 -12.43 -8.50
N VAL A 422 -14.90 -11.29 -9.16
CA VAL A 422 -13.97 -10.17 -9.01
C VAL A 422 -14.56 -9.19 -8.00
N THR A 423 -13.72 -8.64 -7.14
CA THR A 423 -14.05 -7.52 -6.26
C THR A 423 -13.14 -6.33 -6.55
N GLY A 424 -13.66 -5.13 -6.37
CA GLY A 424 -12.91 -3.90 -6.60
C GLY A 424 -13.70 -2.68 -6.18
N TYR A 425 -13.22 -1.50 -6.54
CA TYR A 425 -13.96 -0.27 -6.27
C TYR A 425 -13.97 0.69 -7.47
N GLY A 426 -15.07 1.42 -7.62
CA GLY A 426 -15.23 2.51 -8.57
C GLY A 426 -15.35 3.87 -7.87
N LEU A 427 -14.91 4.95 -8.52
CA LEU A 427 -15.04 6.32 -8.03
C LEU A 427 -16.23 7.00 -8.71
N LYS A 428 -17.16 7.55 -7.92
CA LYS A 428 -18.33 8.28 -8.43
C LYS A 428 -18.67 9.47 -7.55
N ASN A 429 -19.23 10.52 -8.17
CA ASN A 429 -19.76 11.65 -7.42
C ASN A 429 -21.08 11.26 -6.74
N ILE A 430 -21.09 11.29 -5.41
CA ILE A 430 -22.24 10.96 -4.56
C ILE A 430 -22.38 12.06 -3.51
N ASN A 431 -23.49 12.79 -3.55
CA ASN A 431 -23.77 13.93 -2.68
C ASN A 431 -22.65 14.99 -2.73
N SER A 432 -22.25 15.38 -3.95
CA SER A 432 -21.23 16.42 -4.22
C SER A 432 -19.82 16.07 -3.75
N ALA A 433 -19.53 14.79 -3.51
CA ALA A 433 -18.19 14.30 -3.17
C ALA A 433 -17.88 13.02 -3.93
N ILE A 434 -16.64 12.87 -4.38
CA ILE A 434 -16.20 11.63 -5.04
C ILE A 434 -15.97 10.56 -3.98
N ARG A 435 -16.71 9.45 -4.08
CA ARG A 435 -16.66 8.31 -3.15
C ARG A 435 -16.21 7.06 -3.89
N SER A 436 -15.40 6.23 -3.22
CA SER A 436 -15.10 4.87 -3.66
C SER A 436 -16.27 3.95 -3.29
N LYS A 437 -16.70 3.12 -4.23
CA LYS A 437 -17.76 2.14 -4.05
C LYS A 437 -17.31 0.77 -4.45
N LEU A 438 -17.42 -0.17 -3.52
CA LEU A 438 -17.22 -1.58 -3.76
C LEU A 438 -18.12 -2.03 -4.90
N PHE A 439 -17.56 -2.81 -5.81
CA PHE A 439 -18.30 -3.61 -6.77
C PHE A 439 -17.92 -5.08 -6.66
N THR A 440 -18.85 -5.93 -7.05
CA THR A 440 -18.57 -7.29 -7.47
C THR A 440 -18.82 -7.43 -8.96
N TYR A 441 -18.01 -8.25 -9.63
CA TYR A 441 -18.19 -8.60 -11.04
C TYR A 441 -18.01 -10.10 -11.23
N ASN A 442 -19.02 -10.77 -11.77
CA ASN A 442 -18.91 -12.19 -12.10
C ASN A 442 -18.53 -12.35 -13.57
N ILE A 443 -17.38 -12.97 -13.83
CA ILE A 443 -16.84 -13.12 -15.21
C ILE A 443 -17.76 -13.96 -16.10
N ASN A 444 -18.44 -14.95 -15.53
CA ASN A 444 -19.28 -15.88 -16.27
C ASN A 444 -20.61 -15.25 -16.66
N SER A 445 -21.31 -14.60 -15.71
CA SER A 445 -22.58 -13.92 -15.98
C SER A 445 -22.41 -12.51 -16.56
N ARG A 446 -21.21 -11.93 -16.46
CA ARG A 446 -20.88 -10.54 -16.81
C ARG A 446 -21.71 -9.51 -16.03
N GLU A 447 -22.16 -9.88 -14.84
CA GLU A 447 -22.95 -9.02 -13.97
C GLU A 447 -22.03 -8.17 -13.08
N VAL A 448 -22.21 -6.85 -13.12
CA VAL A 448 -21.60 -5.89 -12.19
C VAL A 448 -22.63 -5.47 -11.15
N LYS A 449 -22.28 -5.54 -9.87
CA LYS A 449 -23.10 -5.05 -8.75
C LYS A 449 -22.29 -4.11 -7.88
N PHE A 450 -22.75 -2.87 -7.73
CA PHE A 450 -22.19 -1.94 -6.73
C PHE A 450 -22.89 -2.10 -5.39
N VAL A 451 -22.12 -1.98 -4.31
CA VAL A 451 -22.57 -2.23 -2.93
C VAL A 451 -22.54 -0.94 -2.13
N GLU A 452 -23.61 -0.69 -1.39
CA GLU A 452 -23.63 0.39 -0.40
C GLU A 452 -22.86 -0.04 0.86
N GLY A 453 -22.06 0.86 1.42
CA GLY A 453 -21.43 0.63 2.73
C GLY A 453 -22.40 0.89 3.88
N PHE A 454 -21.87 1.23 5.06
CA PHE A 454 -22.68 1.52 6.26
C PHE A 454 -23.72 2.65 6.08
N PHE A 455 -23.52 3.51 5.07
CA PHE A 455 -24.47 4.52 4.63
C PHE A 455 -24.21 4.87 3.16
N ASN A 456 -25.19 5.47 2.47
CA ASN A 456 -25.12 5.74 1.03
C ASN A 456 -23.86 6.51 0.58
N SER A 457 -23.37 7.49 1.34
CA SER A 457 -22.13 8.21 1.00
C SER A 457 -20.85 7.67 1.66
N SER A 458 -20.89 6.44 2.21
CA SER A 458 -19.71 5.78 2.78
C SER A 458 -18.78 5.32 1.67
N SER A 459 -17.52 5.73 1.72
CA SER A 459 -16.48 5.16 0.87
C SER A 459 -16.21 3.71 1.28
N THR A 460 -16.11 2.80 0.32
CA THR A 460 -15.87 1.36 0.55
C THR A 460 -14.73 0.88 -0.34
N GLU A 461 -13.73 0.25 0.28
CA GLU A 461 -12.48 -0.17 -0.35
C GLU A 461 -12.22 -1.64 0.01
N PRO A 462 -12.60 -2.60 -0.86
CA PRO A 462 -12.29 -4.01 -0.65
C PRO A 462 -10.78 -4.25 -0.73
N ARG A 463 -10.34 -5.31 -0.05
CA ARG A 463 -8.95 -5.79 -0.02
C ARG A 463 -8.80 -7.21 -0.54
N ALA A 464 -9.71 -8.10 -0.14
CA ALA A 464 -9.63 -9.52 -0.46
C ALA A 464 -11.01 -10.17 -0.56
N ILE A 465 -11.08 -11.27 -1.30
CA ILE A 465 -12.26 -12.14 -1.43
C ILE A 465 -11.87 -13.62 -1.27
N ASN A 466 -12.70 -14.39 -0.57
CA ASN A 466 -12.52 -15.84 -0.48
C ASN A 466 -13.41 -16.60 -1.48
N SER A 467 -13.22 -17.93 -1.57
CA SER A 467 -14.00 -18.82 -2.44
C SER A 467 -15.49 -18.91 -2.06
N ASN A 468 -15.87 -18.48 -0.87
CA ASN A 468 -17.28 -18.41 -0.42
C ASN A 468 -17.99 -17.10 -0.85
N GLY A 469 -17.28 -16.19 -1.54
CA GLY A 469 -17.83 -14.90 -1.96
C GLY A 469 -17.92 -13.88 -0.82
N GLN A 470 -17.16 -14.09 0.27
CA GLN A 470 -17.03 -13.12 1.36
C GLN A 470 -15.88 -12.17 1.03
N ILE A 471 -16.17 -10.88 1.10
CA ILE A 471 -15.25 -9.80 0.77
C ILE A 471 -14.96 -9.01 2.04
N VAL A 472 -13.70 -8.72 2.29
CA VAL A 472 -13.27 -7.88 3.41
C VAL A 472 -12.56 -6.63 2.93
N GLY A 473 -12.54 -5.59 3.77
CA GLY A 473 -11.79 -4.38 3.51
C GLY A 473 -12.08 -3.30 4.53
N ARG A 474 -12.00 -2.03 4.12
CA ARG A 474 -12.33 -0.89 4.98
C ARG A 474 -13.45 -0.02 4.40
N ALA A 475 -14.26 0.55 5.29
CA ALA A 475 -15.34 1.43 4.91
C ALA A 475 -15.47 2.62 5.86
N GLU A 476 -15.89 3.76 5.32
CA GLU A 476 -16.12 4.96 6.12
C GLU A 476 -17.28 4.74 7.10
N VAL A 477 -17.04 5.02 8.38
CA VAL A 477 -18.05 5.11 9.44
C VAL A 477 -18.19 6.55 9.92
N VAL A 478 -19.36 6.88 10.46
CA VAL A 478 -19.59 8.13 11.19
C VAL A 478 -19.72 7.77 12.66
N ILE A 479 -18.80 8.26 13.47
CA ILE A 479 -18.87 8.08 14.92
C ILE A 479 -19.90 9.07 15.47
N GLY A 480 -20.88 8.56 16.22
CA GLY A 480 -21.95 9.35 16.82
C GLY A 480 -21.43 10.59 17.54
N GLY A 481 -22.05 11.74 17.29
CA GLY A 481 -21.66 13.03 17.89
C GLY A 481 -20.48 13.73 17.20
N THR A 482 -19.92 13.18 16.13
CA THR A 482 -18.83 13.81 15.35
C THR A 482 -19.18 13.96 13.88
N ILE A 483 -18.51 14.88 13.19
CA ILE A 483 -18.51 15.01 11.72
C ILE A 483 -17.31 14.32 11.06
N SER A 484 -16.41 13.74 11.87
CA SER A 484 -15.20 13.07 11.40
C SER A 484 -15.53 11.70 10.86
N ARG A 485 -15.08 11.42 9.63
CA ARG A 485 -15.20 10.09 9.02
C ARG A 485 -13.95 9.29 9.38
N ARG A 486 -14.15 8.13 9.99
CA ARG A 486 -13.09 7.15 10.25
C ARG A 486 -13.31 5.91 9.40
N PHE A 487 -12.34 5.00 9.38
CA PHE A 487 -12.48 3.71 8.73
C PHE A 487 -12.64 2.61 9.77
N HIS A 488 -13.62 1.74 9.56
CA HIS A 488 -13.71 0.44 10.22
C HIS A 488 -13.50 -0.66 9.18
N GLY A 489 -13.00 -1.80 9.64
CA GLY A 489 -12.98 -3.03 8.85
C GLY A 489 -14.41 -3.52 8.59
N PHE A 490 -14.71 -3.99 7.38
CA PHE A 490 -16.01 -4.57 7.04
C PHE A 490 -15.88 -6.01 6.52
N MET A 491 -16.99 -6.74 6.56
CA MET A 491 -17.22 -7.96 5.80
C MET A 491 -18.52 -7.84 5.00
N TYR A 492 -18.45 -8.09 3.70
CA TYR A 492 -19.59 -8.21 2.80
C TYR A 492 -19.74 -9.64 2.29
N ASP A 493 -20.92 -10.25 2.41
CA ASP A 493 -21.20 -11.58 1.84
C ASP A 493 -22.03 -11.42 0.57
N ASN A 494 -21.46 -11.81 -0.58
CA ASN A 494 -22.11 -11.61 -1.87
C ASN A 494 -23.36 -12.49 -2.07
N ARG A 495 -23.54 -13.56 -1.29
CA ARG A 495 -24.65 -14.51 -1.44
C ARG A 495 -25.95 -13.95 -0.87
N ASP A 496 -25.88 -13.31 0.29
CA ASP A 496 -27.05 -12.72 0.97
C ASP A 496 -27.06 -11.19 0.91
N GLY A 497 -25.97 -10.56 0.46
CA GLY A 497 -25.83 -9.11 0.38
C GLY A 497 -25.58 -8.41 1.72
N SER A 498 -25.27 -9.16 2.78
CA SER A 498 -25.02 -8.60 4.11
C SER A 498 -23.72 -7.80 4.15
N PHE A 499 -23.77 -6.56 4.66
CA PHE A 499 -22.61 -5.70 4.89
C PHE A 499 -22.48 -5.43 6.40
N ARG A 500 -21.40 -5.91 7.01
CA ARG A 500 -21.22 -5.96 8.47
C ARG A 500 -19.95 -5.25 8.90
N ASP A 501 -20.00 -4.52 10.01
CA ASP A 501 -18.82 -3.95 10.66
C ASP A 501 -18.11 -5.06 11.45
N LEU A 502 -16.81 -5.23 11.25
CA LEU A 502 -16.06 -6.25 11.97
C LEU A 502 -16.01 -6.00 13.48
N ASN A 503 -16.15 -4.74 13.91
CA ASN A 503 -16.21 -4.38 15.32
C ASN A 503 -17.50 -4.87 16.00
N ASP A 504 -18.58 -5.08 15.24
CA ASP A 504 -19.84 -5.67 15.73
C ASP A 504 -19.76 -7.21 15.83
N LEU A 505 -18.69 -7.81 15.31
CA LEU A 505 -18.50 -9.27 15.24
C LEU A 505 -17.52 -9.81 16.28
N VAL A 506 -16.88 -8.95 17.06
CA VAL A 506 -15.97 -9.30 18.15
C VAL A 506 -16.59 -9.00 19.52
N GLY A 507 -15.99 -9.47 20.60
CA GLY A 507 -16.51 -9.25 21.96
C GLY A 507 -16.46 -7.77 22.37
N CYS A 508 -17.46 -7.30 23.12
CA CYS A 508 -17.63 -5.89 23.51
C CYS A 508 -16.46 -5.30 24.30
N ASP A 509 -15.79 -6.11 25.10
CA ASP A 509 -14.67 -5.69 25.94
C ASP A 509 -13.32 -5.80 25.20
N ALA A 510 -13.33 -6.03 23.88
CA ALA A 510 -12.12 -6.06 23.09
C ALA A 510 -11.41 -4.69 23.12
N PRO A 511 -10.13 -4.61 23.51
CA PRO A 511 -9.38 -3.35 23.57
C PRO A 511 -8.94 -2.84 22.18
N TYR A 512 -9.53 -3.36 21.11
CA TYR A 512 -9.11 -3.18 19.73
C TYR A 512 -10.21 -2.47 18.94
N THR A 513 -9.82 -1.55 18.07
CA THR A 513 -10.70 -1.03 17.01
C THR A 513 -10.19 -1.52 15.66
N LEU A 514 -10.95 -2.38 14.99
CA LEU A 514 -10.62 -2.93 13.68
C LEU A 514 -10.86 -1.88 12.59
N VAL A 515 -9.79 -1.43 11.93
CA VAL A 515 -9.84 -0.29 10.99
C VAL A 515 -9.63 -0.66 9.52
N ASP A 516 -9.02 -1.81 9.26
CA ASP A 516 -8.85 -2.38 7.92
C ASP A 516 -8.78 -3.91 8.03
N ALA A 517 -9.26 -4.62 7.01
CA ALA A 517 -9.21 -6.07 6.91
C ALA A 517 -8.55 -6.43 5.59
N THR A 518 -7.31 -6.92 5.65
CA THR A 518 -6.41 -7.00 4.50
C THR A 518 -6.47 -8.33 3.77
N ALA A 519 -6.82 -9.43 4.46
CA ALA A 519 -6.94 -10.74 3.85
C ALA A 519 -8.05 -11.57 4.50
N ILE A 520 -8.61 -12.51 3.73
CA ILE A 520 -9.57 -13.51 4.21
C ILE A 520 -9.26 -14.85 3.53
N ASN A 521 -9.24 -15.95 4.28
CA ASN A 521 -9.09 -17.29 3.71
C ASN A 521 -10.44 -18.03 3.59
N ASP A 522 -10.42 -19.22 2.98
CA ASP A 522 -11.61 -20.04 2.76
C ASP A 522 -12.22 -20.61 4.05
N ASN A 523 -11.44 -20.65 5.14
CA ASN A 523 -11.93 -20.99 6.49
C ASN A 523 -12.65 -19.80 7.16
N GLY A 524 -12.70 -18.63 6.51
CA GLY A 524 -13.29 -17.41 7.06
C GLY A 524 -12.43 -16.73 8.11
N GLU A 525 -11.16 -17.12 8.27
CA GLU A 525 -10.21 -16.37 9.09
C GLU A 525 -9.84 -15.07 8.38
N ILE A 526 -9.88 -13.97 9.12
CA ILE A 526 -9.62 -12.63 8.59
C ILE A 526 -8.35 -12.09 9.21
N LEU A 527 -7.48 -11.52 8.40
CA LEU A 527 -6.34 -10.75 8.86
C LEU A 527 -6.70 -9.27 8.82
N ALA A 528 -6.50 -8.56 9.94
CA ALA A 528 -6.93 -7.18 10.10
C ALA A 528 -5.87 -6.33 10.78
N THR A 529 -5.96 -5.02 10.54
CA THR A 529 -5.22 -4.01 11.30
C THR A 529 -6.15 -3.45 12.37
N ALA A 530 -5.73 -3.57 13.62
CA ALA A 530 -6.41 -3.03 14.79
C ALA A 530 -5.66 -1.82 15.36
N LEU A 531 -6.39 -0.85 15.89
CA LEU A 531 -5.84 0.20 16.74
C LEU A 531 -5.99 -0.22 18.20
N VAL A 532 -4.89 -0.15 18.95
CA VAL A 532 -4.84 -0.49 20.38
C VAL A 532 -3.97 0.52 21.12
N ARG A 533 -4.37 0.95 22.32
CA ARG A 533 -3.59 1.87 23.14
C ARG A 533 -2.52 1.13 23.95
N ARG A 534 -1.25 1.54 23.82
CA ARG A 534 -0.10 0.90 24.49
C ARG A 534 0.92 1.92 24.98
N PRO A 535 1.80 1.53 25.93
CA PRO A 535 3.00 2.31 26.25
C PRO A 535 3.80 2.66 24.99
N ARG A 536 4.13 3.94 24.83
CA ARG A 536 5.01 4.41 23.77
C ARG A 536 6.43 3.92 24.05
N LEU A 537 7.03 3.23 23.08
CA LEU A 537 8.41 2.77 23.17
C LEU A 537 9.38 3.79 22.58
N ASP A 538 10.59 3.88 23.14
CA ASP A 538 11.71 4.63 22.57
C ASP A 538 12.45 3.81 21.48
N VAL A 539 13.49 4.37 20.88
CA VAL A 539 14.30 3.71 19.82
C VAL A 539 15.21 2.58 20.33
N ASN A 540 15.10 2.23 21.62
CA ASN A 540 15.75 1.08 22.23
C ASN A 540 14.70 0.10 22.81
N GLY A 541 13.41 0.33 22.55
CA GLY A 541 12.31 -0.51 23.01
C GLY A 541 11.91 -0.29 24.49
N GLN A 542 12.38 0.78 25.14
CA GLN A 542 12.01 1.10 26.51
C GLN A 542 10.77 1.99 26.57
N GLN A 543 9.94 1.85 27.61
CA GLN A 543 8.74 2.67 27.78
C GLN A 543 9.09 4.12 28.08
N GLN A 544 8.43 5.04 27.40
CA GLN A 544 8.57 6.48 27.66
C GLN A 544 7.69 6.90 28.83
N VAL A 545 8.30 7.65 29.75
CA VAL A 545 7.63 8.20 30.94
C VAL A 545 7.62 9.72 30.79
N GLY A 546 6.47 10.35 31.02
CA GLY A 546 6.31 11.80 30.98
C GLY A 546 6.94 12.48 32.19
N GLU A 547 7.03 13.81 32.16
CA GLU A 547 7.58 14.63 33.26
C GLU A 547 6.84 14.41 34.60
N ASN A 548 5.59 13.96 34.54
CA ASN A 548 4.75 13.62 35.68
C ASN A 548 4.97 12.20 36.24
N GLY A 549 5.92 11.43 35.70
CA GLY A 549 6.20 10.05 36.11
C GLY A 549 5.20 9.02 35.57
N GLN A 550 4.25 9.40 34.71
CA GLN A 550 3.30 8.46 34.10
C GLN A 550 3.78 7.93 32.76
N VAL A 551 3.48 6.67 32.46
CA VAL A 551 3.78 6.06 31.17
C VAL A 551 2.98 6.76 30.08
N ILE A 552 3.68 7.27 29.06
CA ILE A 552 3.06 7.86 27.88
C ILE A 552 2.47 6.72 27.07
N THR A 553 1.19 6.80 26.73
CA THR A 553 0.53 5.83 25.86
C THR A 553 0.22 6.44 24.49
N GLU A 554 0.27 5.61 23.46
CA GLU A 554 -0.08 5.97 22.10
C GLU A 554 -0.98 4.91 21.46
N GLU A 555 -1.70 5.30 20.42
CA GLU A 555 -2.49 4.39 19.61
C GLU A 555 -1.56 3.70 18.59
N GLN A 556 -1.51 2.38 18.65
CA GLN A 556 -0.62 1.56 17.84
C GLN A 556 -1.44 0.73 16.85
N ALA A 557 -0.99 0.72 15.59
CA ALA A 557 -1.51 -0.20 14.59
C ALA A 557 -0.89 -1.59 14.79
N THR A 558 -1.74 -2.58 15.04
CA THR A 558 -1.36 -3.96 15.34
C THR A 558 -2.09 -4.92 14.42
N ALA A 559 -1.35 -5.82 13.78
CA ALA A 559 -1.93 -6.90 13.01
C ALA A 559 -2.58 -7.95 13.94
N VAL A 560 -3.82 -8.30 13.65
CA VAL A 560 -4.59 -9.30 14.39
C VAL A 560 -5.24 -10.29 13.44
N LYS A 561 -5.31 -11.56 13.84
CA LYS A 561 -6.09 -12.59 13.17
C LYS A 561 -7.44 -12.76 13.86
N LEU A 562 -8.53 -12.62 13.12
CA LEU A 562 -9.87 -12.94 13.56
C LEU A 562 -10.17 -14.40 13.22
N ARG A 563 -10.39 -15.23 14.24
CA ARG A 563 -10.74 -16.64 14.08
C ARG A 563 -12.25 -16.83 14.31
N PRO A 564 -12.99 -17.44 13.36
CA PRO A 564 -14.40 -17.72 13.57
C PRO A 564 -14.65 -18.57 14.82
N ILE A 565 -15.65 -18.21 15.61
CA ILE A 565 -16.11 -18.98 16.76
C ILE A 565 -17.24 -19.89 16.27
N PRO A 566 -17.14 -21.23 16.44
CA PRO A 566 -18.23 -22.14 16.09
C PRO A 566 -19.53 -21.76 16.80
N ASN A 567 -20.59 -21.53 16.01
CA ASN A 567 -21.89 -21.05 16.48
C ASN A 567 -21.87 -19.69 17.22
N GLY A 568 -20.82 -18.90 17.02
CA GLY A 568 -20.70 -17.55 17.55
C GLY A 568 -21.87 -16.67 17.11
N GLN A 569 -22.34 -15.82 18.01
CA GLN A 569 -23.40 -14.85 17.75
C GLN A 569 -22.85 -13.45 17.98
N PRO A 570 -23.28 -12.43 17.20
CA PRO A 570 -22.86 -11.05 17.42
C PRO A 570 -23.08 -10.63 18.87
N ALA A 571 -22.08 -9.92 19.41
CA ALA A 571 -22.15 -9.41 20.76
C ALA A 571 -23.21 -8.30 20.84
N ASN A 572 -24.10 -8.34 21.82
CA ASN A 572 -25.01 -7.22 22.07
C ASN A 572 -24.32 -6.23 23.02
N CYS A 573 -23.52 -5.33 22.47
CA CYS A 573 -22.73 -4.34 23.23
C CYS A 573 -23.53 -3.13 23.73
N ASN A 574 -24.81 -3.41 24.05
CA ASN A 574 -25.88 -2.57 24.58
C ASN A 574 -27.03 -2.27 23.60
N ALA A 575 -28.21 -2.67 24.04
CA ALA A 575 -29.51 -2.21 23.63
C ALA A 575 -29.73 -0.78 24.16
N ASP A 576 -29.29 0.23 23.42
CA ASP A 576 -29.90 1.55 23.41
C ASP A 576 -29.54 2.22 22.08
N ASP A 577 -30.55 2.33 21.22
CA ASP A 577 -30.52 2.93 19.89
C ASP A 577 -29.86 4.32 19.92
N ASN A 578 -28.65 4.40 19.39
CA ASN A 578 -28.14 5.64 18.79
C ASN A 578 -27.39 5.34 17.47
N GLN A 579 -27.80 4.30 16.73
CA GLN A 579 -27.56 4.30 15.30
C GLN A 579 -28.39 5.42 14.68
N TYR A 580 -27.76 6.58 14.46
CA TYR A 580 -28.37 7.71 13.78
C TYR A 580 -28.69 7.31 12.32
N GLN A 581 -29.88 6.75 12.10
CA GLN A 581 -30.47 6.67 10.78
C GLN A 581 -30.94 8.06 10.37
N ARG A 582 -30.32 8.61 9.33
CA ARG A 582 -30.84 9.79 8.63
C ARG A 582 -32.21 9.43 8.03
N LYS A 583 -33.30 9.73 8.74
CA LYS A 583 -34.62 9.83 8.11
C LYS A 583 -34.58 11.06 7.22
N SER A 584 -34.54 10.83 5.91
CA SER A 584 -34.88 11.83 4.89
C SER A 584 -36.15 12.53 5.33
N GLY A 585 -36.09 13.85 5.54
CA GLY A 585 -37.25 14.65 5.87
C GLY A 585 -38.20 14.64 4.67
N SER A 586 -39.23 13.78 4.71
CA SER A 586 -40.35 13.93 3.81
C SER A 586 -41.07 15.22 4.21
N LEU A 587 -40.77 16.32 3.54
CA LEU A 587 -41.60 17.51 3.55
C LEU A 587 -42.99 17.08 3.08
N SER A 588 -43.93 16.90 4.01
CA SER A 588 -45.31 16.59 3.68
C SER A 588 -45.81 17.68 2.72
N ALA A 589 -46.51 17.31 1.65
CA ALA A 589 -47.06 18.24 0.65
C ALA A 589 -47.86 19.41 1.27
N PHE A 590 -48.37 19.23 2.50
CA PHE A 590 -49.02 20.25 3.32
C PHE A 590 -48.15 21.50 3.60
N TRP A 591 -46.83 21.34 3.79
CA TRP A 591 -45.90 22.45 4.05
C TRP A 591 -45.55 23.24 2.78
N LEU A 592 -45.56 22.59 1.61
CA LEU A 592 -45.36 23.26 0.32
C LEU A 592 -46.57 24.13 -0.06
N VAL A 593 -47.80 23.73 0.32
CA VAL A 593 -49.02 24.54 0.12
C VAL A 593 -49.03 25.77 1.03
N LEU A 594 -48.52 25.67 2.27
CA LEU A 594 -48.42 26.81 3.18
C LEU A 594 -47.42 27.88 2.69
N LEU A 595 -46.30 27.47 2.09
CA LEU A 595 -45.33 28.40 1.50
C LEU A 595 -45.84 29.07 0.22
N ALA A 596 -46.71 28.41 -0.54
CA ALA A 596 -47.37 28.99 -1.71
C ALA A 596 -48.49 30.00 -1.38
N ALA A 597 -48.98 30.03 -0.14
CA ALA A 597 -50.04 30.96 0.31
C ALA A 597 -49.50 32.31 0.83
N VAL A 598 -48.21 32.38 1.19
CA VAL A 598 -47.56 33.61 1.70
C VAL A 598 -47.51 34.76 0.68
N PRO A 599 -47.35 34.55 -0.64
CA PRO A 599 -47.44 35.64 -1.63
C PRO A 599 -48.88 36.11 -1.87
N LEU A 600 -49.89 35.26 -1.64
CA LEU A 600 -51.30 35.60 -1.84
C LEU A 600 -51.87 36.45 -0.68
N LEU A 601 -51.29 36.36 0.52
CA LEU A 601 -51.63 37.22 1.66
C LEU A 601 -50.95 38.60 1.63
N ARG A 602 -49.97 38.82 0.73
CA ARG A 602 -49.31 40.13 0.55
C ARG A 602 -49.91 41.00 -0.56
N ARG A 603 -50.96 40.55 -1.27
CA ARG A 603 -51.64 41.35 -2.32
C ARG A 603 -52.92 42.08 -1.88
N ARG A 604 -53.12 42.28 -0.58
CA ARG A 604 -54.16 43.17 -0.03
C ARG A 604 -53.59 44.09 1.05
N ARG A 605 -52.77 45.04 0.63
CA ARG A 605 -52.62 46.40 1.20
C ARG A 605 -51.49 47.10 0.44
N PHE A 606 -51.91 47.84 -0.58
CA PHE A 606 -51.31 48.94 -1.34
C PHE A 606 -51.56 48.73 -2.84
#